data_AF-A0ABB5UQE8-F1
#
_entry.id   AF-A0ABB5UQE8-F1
#
_cell.length_a   1.000
_cell.length_b   1.000
_cell.length_c   1.000
_cell.angle_alpha   90.00
_cell.angle_beta   90.00
_cell.angle_gamma   90.00
#
_symmetry.space_group_name_H-M   'P 1'
#
loop_
_entity.id
_entity.type
_entity.pdbx_description
1 polymer ?
#
loop_
_entity_poly.entity_id
_entity_poly.type
_entity_poly.pdbx_seq_one_letter_code
_entity_poly.pdbx_strand_id
1 'polypeptide(L)'
;MPHLPLASFRPPLRGLRPTRCFPRSHSLSTQSEPHGSPISRRNREAKQKRLREKQAALETGIAAKGKPPAESTKAWTPKEIVLYEIPTEHGEKKDVSRPLPPAYSPRYVEAAWYPWWVREGFFKPEYQTRLPQATGETFSMCIPPPNVTGSLHIGHALTVAIQDALVRWHRMRGDRVLWVPGSDHAGIATQAVVEKKLWKERGLRRRELSREDFLREVWKWKEEKGGEICQQLRVLGASLDWDRECFTMDAGSSVAVTEAFVRLYKAGLLYRSRQLVNWSCALRSAISDIEVESWPLSGRTELRLPGCPTPVSFGLLVSVAFPVDGEPDAEVVVGTTRPETLPGDVAVAVHPDDARYTHLHGRQLHHPLTGQLLPLITDCAVQPHLGTGAVKVTPAHSPADAELGARHGLSPLSVIAEDGTMTSLCGDWLQGLHRFVAREKIVSALRERGLFRGLQNHPMVLPICSRSGDVVEYLLKSQWFVRCQEMGEQAAKAVVSGALELSPSFHQKNWQHWFSHIGDWCVSRQLWWGHRIPAYLVVEEHAKTLMSWTRGSPRLFSPFLPWGGPKRPQTWLVSTPCHFWKLAVTFCYSGWAVWSCWEPSSQGSSPSARCCFTPWFGTGRAGR
;
A
#
# COMPACT_ATOMS: atom_id res chain seq x y z
N MET A 1 19.35 -53.83 12.59
CA MET A 1 18.99 -55.10 11.93
C MET A 1 17.84 -55.72 12.70
N PRO A 2 16.92 -56.48 12.06
CA PRO A 2 16.91 -56.92 10.65
C PRO A 2 15.59 -56.50 9.93
N HIS A 3 15.35 -56.59 8.62
CA HIS A 3 16.12 -56.83 7.39
C HIS A 3 15.28 -56.27 6.22
N LEU A 4 15.97 -55.65 5.25
CA LEU A 4 15.57 -55.28 3.87
C LEU A 4 15.36 -56.56 2.99
N PRO A 5 14.88 -56.56 1.70
CA PRO A 5 15.41 -55.72 0.58
C PRO A 5 14.44 -55.30 -0.58
N LEU A 6 14.66 -54.11 -1.17
CA LEU A 6 15.25 -53.76 -2.50
C LEU A 6 14.47 -54.14 -3.77
N ALA A 7 14.15 -53.14 -4.61
CA ALA A 7 14.47 -53.14 -6.04
C ALA A 7 14.41 -51.72 -6.65
N SER A 8 15.44 -51.43 -7.45
CA SER A 8 15.83 -50.18 -8.10
C SER A 8 15.60 -50.23 -9.61
N PHE A 9 15.23 -49.11 -10.25
CA PHE A 9 15.34 -48.98 -11.70
C PHE A 9 15.81 -47.58 -12.13
N ARG A 10 17.00 -47.54 -12.75
CA ARG A 10 17.52 -46.49 -13.65
C ARG A 10 18.47 -47.15 -14.69
N PRO A 11 18.80 -46.48 -15.80
CA PRO A 11 18.59 -46.93 -17.19
C PRO A 11 19.86 -47.46 -17.89
N PRO A 12 19.80 -47.93 -19.16
CA PRO A 12 20.99 -48.36 -19.88
C PRO A 12 21.64 -47.23 -20.71
N LEU A 13 22.98 -47.26 -20.69
CA LEU A 13 23.94 -46.56 -21.56
C LEU A 13 24.37 -47.47 -22.72
N ARG A 14 24.67 -46.88 -23.90
CA ARG A 14 25.61 -47.33 -24.96
C ARG A 14 25.79 -46.11 -25.90
N GLY A 15 26.94 -45.71 -26.44
CA GLY A 15 28.32 -46.21 -26.48
C GLY A 15 29.20 -45.15 -27.22
N LEU A 16 30.53 -45.32 -27.16
CA LEU A 16 31.58 -44.31 -27.44
C LEU A 16 32.21 -44.37 -28.86
N ARG A 17 32.64 -43.18 -29.37
CA ARG A 17 33.88 -42.80 -30.15
C ARG A 17 34.08 -43.25 -31.62
N PRO A 18 35.03 -42.68 -32.44
CA PRO A 18 36.06 -41.63 -32.19
C PRO A 18 36.30 -40.51 -33.29
N THR A 19 36.97 -39.43 -32.84
CA THR A 19 37.93 -38.43 -33.46
C THR A 19 38.18 -38.29 -34.98
N ARG A 20 38.32 -37.03 -35.46
CA ARG A 20 39.44 -36.56 -36.33
C ARG A 20 39.58 -35.01 -36.44
N CYS A 21 40.80 -34.59 -36.82
CA CYS A 21 41.52 -33.32 -36.70
C CYS A 21 40.96 -32.03 -37.36
N PHE A 22 41.43 -30.90 -36.81
CA PHE A 22 41.57 -29.55 -37.42
C PHE A 22 42.45 -29.53 -38.69
N PRO A 23 42.33 -28.54 -39.62
CA PRO A 23 43.03 -27.23 -39.46
C PRO A 23 42.41 -25.95 -40.09
N ARG A 24 42.91 -24.81 -39.56
CA ARG A 24 43.14 -23.46 -40.17
C ARG A 24 42.02 -22.40 -40.30
N SER A 25 42.14 -21.38 -39.44
CA SER A 25 42.11 -19.92 -39.64
C SER A 25 41.34 -19.29 -40.81
N HIS A 26 40.37 -18.40 -40.49
CA HIS A 26 40.28 -17.03 -41.01
C HIS A 26 39.31 -16.17 -40.16
N SER A 27 39.34 -14.86 -40.40
CA SER A 27 39.07 -13.70 -39.53
C SER A 27 37.61 -13.28 -39.28
N LEU A 28 37.39 -12.74 -38.06
CA LEU A 28 36.48 -11.64 -37.63
C LEU A 28 35.29 -11.25 -38.53
N SER A 29 34.06 -11.33 -38.00
CA SER A 29 33.05 -10.24 -38.06
C SER A 29 31.73 -10.58 -37.33
N THR A 30 31.47 -9.80 -36.28
CA THR A 30 30.21 -9.17 -35.81
C THR A 30 28.91 -9.97 -35.48
N GLN A 31 28.37 -9.56 -34.31
CA GLN A 31 26.98 -9.65 -33.80
C GLN A 31 26.53 -10.98 -33.18
N SER A 32 26.49 -11.00 -31.83
CA SER A 32 25.79 -12.01 -31.04
C SER A 32 24.29 -11.66 -30.90
N GLU A 33 23.42 -12.54 -31.38
CA GLU A 33 21.96 -12.49 -31.11
C GLU A 33 21.63 -12.91 -29.67
N PRO A 34 20.59 -12.33 -29.03
CA PRO A 34 20.16 -12.74 -27.69
C PRO A 34 19.29 -14.00 -27.73
N HIS A 35 19.71 -15.03 -27.00
CA HIS A 35 18.99 -16.30 -26.85
C HIS A 35 17.67 -16.14 -26.08
N GLY A 36 16.54 -16.37 -26.77
CA GLY A 36 15.23 -16.68 -26.20
C GLY A 36 14.72 -18.00 -26.79
N SER A 37 13.91 -18.75 -26.04
CA SER A 37 13.37 -20.04 -26.51
C SER A 37 12.62 -19.89 -27.85
N PRO A 38 12.63 -20.89 -28.75
CA PRO A 38 11.98 -20.79 -30.07
C PRO A 38 10.50 -20.41 -29.99
N ILE A 39 9.81 -20.85 -28.92
CA ILE A 39 8.42 -20.53 -28.61
C ILE A 39 8.24 -19.04 -28.25
N SER A 40 9.18 -18.46 -27.50
CA SER A 40 9.18 -17.04 -27.14
C SER A 40 9.39 -16.13 -28.36
N ARG A 41 10.31 -16.50 -29.26
CA ARG A 41 10.57 -15.77 -30.51
C ARG A 41 9.35 -15.78 -31.42
N ARG A 42 8.71 -16.95 -31.59
CA ARG A 42 7.49 -17.13 -32.39
C ARG A 42 6.30 -16.34 -31.84
N ASN A 43 6.15 -16.26 -30.51
CA ASN A 43 5.10 -15.47 -29.85
C ASN A 43 5.34 -13.96 -30.02
N ARG A 44 6.60 -13.52 -29.97
CA ARG A 44 6.97 -12.10 -30.15
C ARG A 44 6.76 -11.65 -31.59
N GLU A 45 7.09 -12.51 -32.56
CA GLU A 45 6.83 -12.30 -33.99
C GLU A 45 5.32 -12.27 -34.28
N ALA A 46 4.53 -13.20 -33.71
CA ALA A 46 3.08 -13.19 -33.86
C ALA A 46 2.42 -11.92 -33.28
N LYS A 47 2.94 -11.41 -32.15
CA LYS A 47 2.48 -10.17 -31.53
C LYS A 47 2.82 -8.94 -32.39
N GLN A 48 4.03 -8.89 -32.95
CA GLN A 48 4.44 -7.83 -33.88
C GLN A 48 3.65 -7.87 -35.19
N LYS A 49 3.37 -9.07 -35.72
CA LYS A 49 2.52 -9.26 -36.90
C LYS A 49 1.10 -8.72 -36.66
N ARG A 50 0.48 -9.07 -35.54
CA ARG A 50 -0.84 -8.52 -35.14
C ARG A 50 -0.82 -7.00 -34.98
N LEU A 51 0.28 -6.43 -34.46
CA LEU A 51 0.41 -4.98 -34.32
C LEU A 51 0.49 -4.30 -35.69
N ARG A 52 1.28 -4.85 -36.61
CA ARG A 52 1.40 -4.37 -38.00
C ARG A 52 0.09 -4.49 -38.77
N GLU A 53 -0.63 -5.60 -38.61
CA GLU A 53 -1.96 -5.80 -39.22
C GLU A 53 -2.98 -4.78 -38.66
N LYS A 54 -2.93 -4.49 -37.35
CA LYS A 54 -3.81 -3.49 -36.73
C LYS A 54 -3.47 -2.06 -37.18
N GLN A 55 -2.18 -1.77 -37.39
CA GLN A 55 -1.71 -0.49 -37.90
C GLN A 55 -2.07 -0.32 -39.39
N ALA A 56 -1.87 -1.36 -40.20
CA ALA A 56 -2.26 -1.38 -41.60
C ALA A 56 -3.79 -1.26 -41.77
N ALA A 57 -4.59 -1.88 -40.89
CA ALA A 57 -6.05 -1.71 -40.86
C ALA A 57 -6.47 -0.28 -40.47
N LEU A 58 -5.71 0.38 -39.59
CA LEU A 58 -5.92 1.78 -39.22
C LEU A 58 -5.57 2.72 -40.40
N GLU A 59 -4.46 2.45 -41.08
CA GLU A 59 -3.97 3.23 -42.23
C GLU A 59 -4.86 3.03 -43.47
N THR A 60 -5.35 1.82 -43.73
CA THR A 60 -6.37 1.58 -44.79
C THR A 60 -7.72 2.18 -44.43
N GLY A 61 -8.10 2.23 -43.16
CA GLY A 61 -9.28 2.97 -42.68
C GLY A 61 -9.16 4.50 -42.84
N ILE A 62 -7.93 5.03 -42.84
CA ILE A 62 -7.64 6.46 -43.06
C ILE A 62 -7.55 6.77 -44.57
N ALA A 63 -6.97 5.87 -45.38
CA ALA A 63 -6.83 6.04 -46.83
C ALA A 63 -8.13 5.83 -47.63
N ALA A 64 -9.14 5.14 -47.08
CA ALA A 64 -10.44 4.93 -47.72
C ALA A 64 -11.42 6.11 -47.59
N LYS A 65 -11.04 7.24 -46.96
CA LYS A 65 -11.84 8.48 -46.93
C LYS A 65 -11.43 9.42 -48.06
N GLY A 66 -11.74 9.01 -49.29
CA GLY A 66 -11.48 9.77 -50.52
C GLY A 66 -12.70 9.82 -51.44
N LYS A 67 -13.86 10.24 -50.92
CA LYS A 67 -15.01 10.78 -51.67
C LYS A 67 -15.96 11.43 -50.64
N PRO A 68 -16.36 12.70 -50.81
CA PRO A 68 -17.30 13.32 -49.89
C PRO A 68 -18.64 12.58 -50.01
N PRO A 69 -19.24 12.10 -48.90
CA PRO A 69 -20.65 11.75 -48.92
C PRO A 69 -21.44 13.02 -49.25
N ALA A 70 -22.46 12.92 -50.09
CA ALA A 70 -23.42 14.00 -50.28
C ALA A 70 -23.83 14.53 -48.90
N GLU A 71 -23.67 15.84 -48.68
CA GLU A 71 -24.01 16.50 -47.43
C GLU A 71 -25.48 16.25 -47.10
N SER A 72 -25.75 15.31 -46.20
CA SER A 72 -26.97 15.38 -45.41
C SER A 72 -26.74 16.47 -44.38
N THR A 73 -27.21 17.68 -44.67
CA THR A 73 -27.41 18.77 -43.71
C THR A 73 -28.48 18.37 -42.69
N LYS A 74 -28.17 17.38 -41.84
CA LYS A 74 -28.81 17.27 -40.53
C LYS A 74 -27.84 17.83 -39.52
N ALA A 75 -27.84 19.17 -39.43
CA ALA A 75 -27.31 19.85 -38.26
C ALA A 75 -27.90 19.17 -37.02
N TRP A 76 -27.05 18.73 -36.09
CA TRP A 76 -27.50 18.25 -34.79
C TRP A 76 -28.15 19.45 -34.08
N THR A 77 -29.46 19.56 -34.18
CA THR A 77 -30.22 20.50 -33.38
C THR A 77 -30.22 19.97 -31.95
N PRO A 78 -29.82 20.78 -30.95
CA PRO A 78 -29.98 20.41 -29.56
C PRO A 78 -31.46 20.07 -29.34
N LYS A 79 -31.76 18.82 -28.98
CA LYS A 79 -33.13 18.45 -28.62
C LYS A 79 -33.54 19.30 -27.41
N GLU A 80 -34.68 19.93 -27.51
CA GLU A 80 -35.25 20.73 -26.43
C GLU A 80 -35.40 19.86 -25.18
N ILE A 81 -34.75 20.25 -24.09
CA ILE A 81 -34.77 19.49 -22.84
C ILE A 81 -36.09 19.78 -22.16
N VAL A 82 -37.05 18.87 -22.29
CA VAL A 82 -38.32 18.97 -21.57
C VAL A 82 -38.06 18.79 -20.07
N LEU A 83 -38.48 19.77 -19.27
CA LEU A 83 -38.35 19.78 -17.80
C LEU A 83 -39.69 19.48 -17.14
N TYR A 84 -39.63 18.95 -15.92
CA TYR A 84 -40.81 18.76 -15.10
C TYR A 84 -41.12 20.05 -14.35
N GLU A 85 -42.16 20.76 -14.77
CA GLU A 85 -42.53 22.09 -14.24
C GLU A 85 -43.68 22.06 -13.24
N ILE A 86 -44.23 20.88 -12.95
CA ILE A 86 -45.34 20.74 -12.00
C ILE A 86 -44.76 20.95 -10.58
N PRO A 87 -45.32 21.88 -9.79
CA PRO A 87 -44.90 22.09 -8.41
C PRO A 87 -45.32 20.88 -7.58
N THR A 88 -44.41 19.92 -7.42
CA THR A 88 -44.56 18.76 -6.53
C THR A 88 -43.82 19.07 -5.24
N GLU A 89 -44.51 18.96 -4.10
CA GLU A 89 -43.88 19.15 -2.80
C GLU A 89 -42.77 18.10 -2.57
N HIS A 90 -41.75 18.49 -1.82
CA HIS A 90 -40.58 17.63 -1.62
C HIS A 90 -40.97 16.32 -0.91
N GLY A 91 -40.75 15.20 -1.59
CA GLY A 91 -41.08 13.87 -1.08
C GLY A 91 -42.49 13.39 -1.41
N GLU A 92 -43.31 14.19 -2.06
CA GLU A 92 -44.61 13.74 -2.59
C GLU A 92 -44.44 13.01 -3.92
N LYS A 93 -45.40 12.13 -4.22
CA LYS A 93 -45.38 11.35 -5.46
C LYS A 93 -45.57 12.27 -6.66
N LYS A 94 -44.71 12.07 -7.68
CA LYS A 94 -44.80 12.76 -8.97
C LYS A 94 -46.19 12.61 -9.59
N ASP A 95 -46.77 13.70 -10.05
CA ASP A 95 -47.99 13.68 -10.88
C ASP A 95 -47.69 13.05 -12.25
N VAL A 96 -48.36 11.92 -12.51
CA VAL A 96 -48.26 11.13 -13.75
C VAL A 96 -49.54 11.20 -14.60
N SER A 97 -50.50 12.05 -14.23
CA SER A 97 -51.77 12.23 -14.98
C SER A 97 -51.61 13.05 -16.26
N ARG A 98 -50.56 13.87 -16.34
CA ARG A 98 -50.28 14.71 -17.52
C ARG A 98 -49.67 13.90 -18.67
N PRO A 99 -49.87 14.33 -19.94
CA PRO A 99 -49.25 13.70 -21.09
C PRO A 99 -47.72 13.65 -20.95
N LEU A 100 -47.14 12.48 -21.26
CA LEU A 100 -45.69 12.31 -21.26
C LEU A 100 -45.06 13.12 -22.41
N PRO A 101 -43.82 13.63 -22.24
CA PRO A 101 -43.09 14.27 -23.32
C PRO A 101 -42.97 13.35 -24.54
N PRO A 102 -42.99 13.89 -25.77
CA PRO A 102 -42.92 13.10 -27.00
C PRO A 102 -41.57 12.38 -27.16
N ALA A 103 -40.53 12.78 -26.43
CA ALA A 103 -39.23 12.13 -26.38
C ALA A 103 -38.80 11.90 -24.92
N TYR A 104 -38.06 10.81 -24.68
CA TYR A 104 -37.51 10.51 -23.36
C TYR A 104 -36.58 11.64 -22.88
N SER A 105 -36.90 12.22 -21.72
CA SER A 105 -36.08 13.20 -21.01
C SER A 105 -35.78 12.68 -19.61
N PRO A 106 -34.53 12.31 -19.28
CA PRO A 106 -34.16 11.84 -17.95
C PRO A 106 -34.51 12.85 -16.85
N ARG A 107 -34.23 14.14 -17.09
CA ARG A 107 -34.54 15.23 -16.15
C ARG A 107 -36.03 15.34 -15.86
N TYR A 108 -36.88 15.14 -16.88
CA TYR A 108 -38.32 15.07 -16.67
C TYR A 108 -38.66 13.81 -15.88
N VAL A 109 -38.17 12.65 -16.31
CA VAL A 109 -38.56 11.35 -15.75
C VAL A 109 -38.17 11.23 -14.29
N GLU A 110 -36.91 11.49 -13.94
CA GLU A 110 -36.32 11.31 -12.61
C GLU A 110 -36.81 12.33 -11.56
N ALA A 111 -37.34 13.47 -12.00
CA ALA A 111 -37.84 14.52 -11.11
C ALA A 111 -38.85 13.97 -10.07
N ALA A 112 -38.74 14.47 -8.83
CA ALA A 112 -39.57 14.12 -7.68
C ALA A 112 -39.53 12.65 -7.18
N TRP A 113 -39.09 11.67 -7.97
CA TRP A 113 -39.12 10.26 -7.57
C TRP A 113 -38.22 9.95 -6.38
N TYR A 114 -36.98 10.42 -6.40
CA TYR A 114 -36.01 10.01 -5.37
C TYR A 114 -36.41 10.48 -3.96
N PRO A 115 -36.77 11.76 -3.74
CA PRO A 115 -37.32 12.19 -2.45
C PRO A 115 -38.52 11.38 -1.99
N TRP A 116 -39.43 11.04 -2.91
CA TRP A 116 -40.60 10.22 -2.60
C TRP A 116 -40.23 8.79 -2.18
N TRP A 117 -39.33 8.12 -2.91
CA TRP A 117 -38.86 6.77 -2.55
C TRP A 117 -38.23 6.72 -1.15
N VAL A 118 -37.47 7.76 -0.79
CA VAL A 118 -36.87 7.89 0.54
C VAL A 118 -37.95 8.09 1.60
N ARG A 119 -38.92 8.99 1.36
CA ARG A 119 -40.01 9.29 2.30
C ARG A 119 -40.89 8.07 2.58
N GLU A 120 -41.25 7.31 1.55
CA GLU A 120 -42.03 6.07 1.68
C GLU A 120 -41.25 4.94 2.37
N GLY A 121 -39.94 5.09 2.53
CA GLY A 121 -39.10 4.09 3.19
C GLY A 121 -38.82 2.85 2.33
N PHE A 122 -38.95 2.94 1.00
CA PHE A 122 -38.78 1.78 0.10
C PHE A 122 -37.39 1.14 0.18
N PHE A 123 -36.39 1.88 0.61
CA PHE A 123 -35.01 1.40 0.72
C PHE A 123 -34.74 0.68 2.05
N LYS A 124 -35.68 0.73 3.00
CA LYS A 124 -35.52 0.20 4.34
C LYS A 124 -35.95 -1.26 4.44
N PRO A 125 -35.20 -2.13 5.14
CA PRO A 125 -35.56 -3.54 5.30
C PRO A 125 -36.96 -3.73 5.92
N GLU A 126 -37.38 -2.80 6.78
CA GLU A 126 -38.71 -2.81 7.41
C GLU A 126 -39.85 -2.71 6.39
N TYR A 127 -39.62 -2.07 5.24
CA TYR A 127 -40.61 -2.01 4.17
C TYR A 127 -40.78 -3.37 3.50
N GLN A 128 -39.68 -4.06 3.17
CA GLN A 128 -39.74 -5.37 2.52
C GLN A 128 -40.47 -6.41 3.38
N THR A 129 -40.28 -6.37 4.70
CA THR A 129 -40.94 -7.33 5.62
C THR A 129 -42.46 -7.24 5.66
N ARG A 130 -43.04 -6.13 5.18
CA ARG A 130 -44.50 -5.93 5.15
C ARG A 130 -45.14 -6.39 3.85
N LEU A 131 -44.34 -6.77 2.85
CA LEU A 131 -44.84 -7.12 1.54
C LEU A 131 -45.30 -8.59 1.49
N PRO A 132 -46.37 -8.92 0.75
CA PRO A 132 -46.88 -10.29 0.65
C PRO A 132 -45.85 -11.31 0.13
N GLN A 133 -44.92 -10.86 -0.72
CA GLN A 133 -43.88 -11.68 -1.33
C GLN A 133 -42.62 -11.85 -0.47
N ALA A 134 -42.63 -11.42 0.80
CA ALA A 134 -41.46 -11.52 1.67
C ALA A 134 -41.03 -12.99 1.86
N THR A 135 -39.76 -13.30 1.58
CA THR A 135 -39.20 -14.67 1.64
C THR A 135 -38.71 -15.04 3.04
N GLY A 136 -38.36 -14.04 3.86
CA GLY A 136 -37.65 -14.20 5.14
C GLY A 136 -36.13 -14.24 5.02
N GLU A 137 -35.60 -14.45 3.81
CA GLU A 137 -34.16 -14.39 3.52
C GLU A 137 -33.62 -12.97 3.71
N THR A 138 -32.34 -12.84 4.06
CA THR A 138 -31.70 -11.54 4.28
C THR A 138 -30.53 -11.34 3.32
N PHE A 139 -30.47 -10.17 2.70
CA PHE A 139 -29.34 -9.72 1.89
C PHE A 139 -28.80 -8.42 2.48
N SER A 140 -27.54 -8.41 2.89
CA SER A 140 -26.91 -7.22 3.51
C SER A 140 -25.61 -6.88 2.82
N MET A 141 -25.40 -5.58 2.58
CA MET A 141 -24.20 -5.06 1.96
C MET A 141 -23.89 -3.68 2.53
N CYS A 142 -22.61 -3.34 2.62
CA CYS A 142 -22.17 -1.96 2.86
C CYS A 142 -21.69 -1.36 1.55
N ILE A 143 -22.00 -0.09 1.29
CA ILE A 143 -21.27 0.63 0.26
C ILE A 143 -19.79 0.69 0.67
N PRO A 144 -18.81 0.42 -0.23
CA PRO A 144 -17.43 0.78 0.01
C PRO A 144 -17.40 2.29 0.28
N PRO A 145 -17.09 2.72 1.51
CA PRO A 145 -17.33 4.10 1.91
C PRO A 145 -16.42 5.02 1.09
N PRO A 146 -16.97 5.91 0.23
CA PRO A 146 -16.15 6.86 -0.52
C PRO A 146 -15.35 7.76 0.42
N ASN A 147 -14.08 8.00 0.04
CA ASN A 147 -13.19 8.91 0.74
C ASN A 147 -13.70 10.35 0.65
N VAL A 148 -13.68 11.10 1.76
CA VAL A 148 -14.00 12.54 1.78
C VAL A 148 -12.86 13.40 1.21
N THR A 149 -12.31 13.04 0.04
CA THR A 149 -11.16 13.71 -0.60
C THR A 149 -11.54 14.55 -1.82
N GLY A 150 -12.81 14.54 -2.23
CA GLY A 150 -13.30 15.25 -3.41
C GLY A 150 -14.68 14.75 -3.83
N SER A 151 -15.03 14.96 -5.10
CA SER A 151 -16.28 14.51 -5.70
C SER A 151 -16.16 13.10 -6.28
N LEU A 152 -17.28 12.39 -6.38
CA LEU A 152 -17.34 11.08 -7.04
C LEU A 152 -17.01 11.19 -8.54
N HIS A 153 -16.23 10.22 -9.02
CA HIS A 153 -15.91 10.01 -10.44
C HIS A 153 -16.60 8.76 -11.03
N ILE A 154 -16.48 8.54 -12.34
CA ILE A 154 -17.17 7.45 -13.06
C ILE A 154 -16.95 6.05 -12.47
N GLY A 155 -15.77 5.75 -11.92
CA GLY A 155 -15.52 4.49 -11.22
C GLY A 155 -16.44 4.25 -10.00
N HIS A 156 -16.80 5.31 -9.27
CA HIS A 156 -17.79 5.20 -8.18
C HIS A 156 -19.18 4.93 -8.75
N ALA A 157 -19.57 5.63 -9.83
CA ALA A 157 -20.86 5.41 -10.48
C ALA A 157 -21.00 3.97 -11.01
N LEU A 158 -19.95 3.39 -11.59
CA LEU A 158 -19.92 1.99 -12.02
C LEU A 158 -20.15 1.04 -10.83
N THR A 159 -19.41 1.25 -9.73
CA THR A 159 -19.51 0.40 -8.53
C THR A 159 -20.91 0.47 -7.93
N VAL A 160 -21.43 1.67 -7.74
CA VAL A 160 -22.76 1.94 -7.18
C VAL A 160 -23.86 1.37 -8.06
N ALA A 161 -23.77 1.50 -9.38
CA ALA A 161 -24.77 0.95 -10.31
C ALA A 161 -24.88 -0.57 -10.22
N ILE A 162 -23.74 -1.28 -10.13
CA ILE A 162 -23.72 -2.74 -9.96
C ILE A 162 -24.33 -3.14 -8.61
N GLN A 163 -23.93 -2.46 -7.54
CA GLN A 163 -24.45 -2.70 -6.18
C GLN A 163 -25.96 -2.44 -6.08
N ASP A 164 -26.42 -1.34 -6.64
CA ASP A 164 -27.83 -0.95 -6.66
C ASP A 164 -28.67 -1.94 -7.47
N ALA A 165 -28.17 -2.42 -8.62
CA ALA A 165 -28.85 -3.44 -9.41
C ALA A 165 -29.04 -4.75 -8.63
N LEU A 166 -28.00 -5.22 -7.92
CA LEU A 166 -28.08 -6.42 -7.07
C LEU A 166 -29.09 -6.22 -5.93
N VAL A 167 -28.99 -5.10 -5.24
CA VAL A 167 -29.88 -4.74 -4.12
C VAL A 167 -31.34 -4.67 -4.58
N ARG A 168 -31.62 -4.02 -5.72
CA ARG A 168 -32.96 -3.96 -6.29
C ARG A 168 -33.48 -5.33 -6.69
N TRP A 169 -32.64 -6.16 -7.31
CA TRP A 169 -33.00 -7.53 -7.67
C TRP A 169 -33.38 -8.38 -6.44
N HIS A 170 -32.60 -8.31 -5.36
CA HIS A 170 -32.92 -8.99 -4.10
C HIS A 170 -34.22 -8.47 -3.47
N ARG A 171 -34.46 -7.16 -3.46
CA ARG A 171 -35.74 -6.59 -3.00
C ARG A 171 -36.93 -7.09 -3.84
N MET A 172 -36.76 -7.17 -5.16
CA MET A 172 -37.79 -7.67 -6.08
C MET A 172 -38.07 -9.18 -5.89
N ARG A 173 -37.08 -9.95 -5.44
CA ARG A 173 -37.24 -11.36 -5.06
C ARG A 173 -37.97 -11.57 -3.73
N GLY A 174 -38.18 -10.49 -2.96
CA GLY A 174 -38.83 -10.56 -1.65
C GLY A 174 -37.87 -10.71 -0.47
N ASP A 175 -36.56 -10.64 -0.71
CA ASP A 175 -35.56 -10.72 0.35
C ASP A 175 -35.59 -9.45 1.22
N ARG A 176 -35.27 -9.58 2.51
CA ARG A 176 -35.06 -8.44 3.41
C ARG A 176 -33.68 -7.83 3.14
N VAL A 177 -33.67 -6.67 2.49
CA VAL A 177 -32.42 -6.05 2.01
C VAL A 177 -31.98 -4.87 2.87
N LEU A 178 -30.72 -4.90 3.31
CA LEU A 178 -30.04 -3.76 3.93
C LEU A 178 -28.84 -3.35 3.08
N TRP A 179 -28.84 -2.12 2.57
CA TRP A 179 -27.67 -1.53 1.91
C TRP A 179 -27.25 -0.26 2.64
N VAL A 180 -26.19 -0.39 3.45
CA VAL A 180 -25.73 0.65 4.40
C VAL A 180 -24.92 1.72 3.66
N PRO A 181 -25.31 3.00 3.74
CA PRO A 181 -24.50 4.12 3.26
C PRO A 181 -23.40 4.47 4.25
N GLY A 182 -22.33 5.06 3.74
CA GLY A 182 -21.33 5.67 4.60
C GLY A 182 -20.21 6.35 3.84
N SER A 183 -19.33 7.03 4.58
CA SER A 183 -18.16 7.72 4.03
C SER A 183 -16.92 7.48 4.90
N ASP A 184 -15.74 7.49 4.26
CA ASP A 184 -14.46 7.26 4.93
C ASP A 184 -13.73 8.59 5.12
N HIS A 185 -13.31 8.85 6.35
CA HIS A 185 -12.44 9.96 6.74
C HIS A 185 -11.12 9.99 5.98
N ALA A 186 -10.66 8.85 5.44
CA ALA A 186 -9.49 8.67 4.58
C ALA A 186 -8.16 9.22 5.13
N GLY A 187 -8.05 9.39 6.45
CA GLY A 187 -6.85 9.79 7.21
C GLY A 187 -5.89 10.71 6.44
N ILE A 188 -4.80 10.12 5.95
CA ILE A 188 -3.69 10.81 5.28
C ILE A 188 -4.11 11.54 4.00
N ALA A 189 -5.05 11.00 3.25
CA ALA A 189 -5.49 11.56 1.97
C ALA A 189 -6.29 12.85 2.20
N THR A 190 -7.23 12.83 3.14
CA THR A 190 -8.00 14.02 3.52
C THR A 190 -7.10 15.09 4.10
N GLN A 191 -6.16 14.71 4.98
CA GLN A 191 -5.20 15.65 5.54
C GLN A 191 -4.38 16.34 4.43
N ALA A 192 -3.83 15.58 3.48
CA ALA A 192 -3.05 16.12 2.38
C ALA A 192 -3.86 17.05 1.46
N VAL A 193 -5.12 16.73 1.17
CA VAL A 193 -6.01 17.58 0.36
C VAL A 193 -6.32 18.90 1.08
N VAL A 194 -6.61 18.84 2.38
CA VAL A 194 -6.88 20.05 3.18
C VAL A 194 -5.61 20.91 3.31
N GLU A 195 -4.45 20.30 3.57
CA GLU A 195 -3.17 21.03 3.58
C GLU A 195 -2.89 21.75 2.24
N LYS A 196 -3.17 21.08 1.11
CA LYS A 196 -3.02 21.67 -0.23
C LYS A 196 -4.00 22.81 -0.49
N LYS A 197 -5.25 22.68 -0.01
CA LYS A 197 -6.28 23.75 -0.06
C LYS A 197 -5.82 24.97 0.73
N LEU A 198 -5.40 24.77 1.98
CA LEU A 198 -4.91 25.83 2.87
C LEU A 198 -3.72 26.58 2.27
N TRP A 199 -2.77 25.85 1.70
CA TRP A 199 -1.63 26.47 1.02
C TRP A 199 -2.05 27.29 -0.21
N LYS A 200 -2.99 26.79 -1.02
CA LYS A 200 -3.46 27.48 -2.22
C LYS A 200 -4.28 28.74 -1.91
N GLU A 201 -5.15 28.68 -0.90
CA GLU A 201 -6.09 29.76 -0.57
C GLU A 201 -5.48 30.83 0.35
N ARG A 202 -4.68 30.39 1.33
CA ARG A 202 -4.17 31.26 2.41
C ARG A 202 -2.65 31.29 2.51
N GLY A 203 -1.92 30.47 1.74
CA GLY A 203 -0.46 30.34 1.87
C GLY A 203 -0.02 29.75 3.22
N LEU A 204 -0.93 29.12 3.96
CA LEU A 204 -0.66 28.60 5.30
C LEU A 204 -0.26 27.12 5.25
N ARG A 205 0.72 26.75 6.06
CA ARG A 205 1.13 25.36 6.29
C ARG A 205 0.48 24.82 7.55
N ARG A 206 0.23 23.51 7.61
CA ARG A 206 -0.34 22.84 8.79
C ARG A 206 0.33 23.22 10.11
N ARG A 207 1.65 23.41 10.12
CA ARG A 207 2.43 23.71 11.33
C ARG A 207 2.32 25.15 11.81
N GLU A 208 1.85 26.04 10.96
CA GLU A 208 1.58 27.43 11.31
C GLU A 208 0.22 27.56 12.01
N LEU A 209 -0.57 26.47 12.02
CA LEU A 209 -1.85 26.36 12.71
C LEU A 209 -1.71 25.55 14.00
N SER A 210 -2.56 25.84 14.97
CA SER A 210 -2.76 24.90 16.08
C SER A 210 -3.42 23.61 15.57
N ARG A 211 -3.27 22.52 16.31
CA ARG A 211 -3.94 21.25 15.96
C ARG A 211 -5.45 21.40 15.91
N GLU A 212 -6.02 22.17 16.83
CA GLU A 212 -7.46 22.41 16.92
C GLU A 212 -7.97 23.19 15.70
N ASP A 213 -7.28 24.25 15.31
CA ASP A 213 -7.65 25.06 14.13
C ASP A 213 -7.61 24.22 12.86
N PHE A 214 -6.55 23.43 12.68
CA PHE A 214 -6.44 22.55 11.54
C PHE A 214 -7.56 21.50 11.52
N LEU A 215 -7.88 20.89 12.66
CA LEU A 215 -8.98 19.92 12.74
C LEU A 215 -10.33 20.55 12.41
N ARG A 216 -10.58 21.81 12.81
CA ARG A 216 -11.79 22.55 12.42
C ARG A 216 -11.91 22.70 10.90
N GLU A 217 -10.80 23.02 10.23
CA GLU A 217 -10.76 23.10 8.76
C GLU A 217 -11.04 21.75 8.09
N VAL A 218 -10.52 20.65 8.65
CA VAL A 218 -10.78 19.30 8.13
C VAL A 218 -12.24 18.89 8.32
N TRP A 219 -12.85 19.19 9.48
CA TRP A 219 -14.27 18.93 9.69
C TRP A 219 -15.17 19.75 8.75
N LYS A 220 -14.84 21.02 8.53
CA LYS A 220 -15.55 21.85 7.54
C LYS A 220 -15.49 21.23 6.15
N TRP A 221 -14.30 20.78 5.73
CA TRP A 221 -14.13 20.07 4.47
C TRP A 221 -14.96 18.77 4.40
N LYS A 222 -14.99 17.98 5.48
CA LYS A 222 -15.81 16.77 5.56
C LYS A 222 -17.28 17.08 5.37
N GLU A 223 -17.82 18.13 5.98
CA GLU A 223 -19.25 18.45 5.84
C GLU A 223 -19.59 18.91 4.41
N GLU A 224 -18.74 19.76 3.83
CA GLU A 224 -18.89 20.20 2.43
C GLU A 224 -18.85 19.02 1.45
N LYS A 225 -17.84 18.15 1.57
CA LYS A 225 -17.63 17.04 0.62
C LYS A 225 -18.49 15.82 0.90
N GLY A 226 -18.76 15.51 2.16
CA GLY A 226 -19.70 14.46 2.54
C GLY A 226 -21.09 14.74 1.98
N GLY A 227 -21.60 15.97 2.15
CA GLY A 227 -22.88 16.38 1.58
C GLY A 227 -22.93 16.27 0.05
N GLU A 228 -21.86 16.69 -0.64
CA GLU A 228 -21.74 16.56 -2.10
C GLU A 228 -21.78 15.09 -2.55
N ILE A 229 -21.02 14.21 -1.89
CA ILE A 229 -20.98 12.77 -2.18
C ILE A 229 -22.36 12.14 -2.00
N CYS A 230 -23.02 12.41 -0.87
CA CYS A 230 -24.36 11.90 -0.61
C CYS A 230 -25.34 12.38 -1.68
N GLN A 231 -25.28 13.65 -2.09
CA GLN A 231 -26.11 14.17 -3.16
C GLN A 231 -25.84 13.48 -4.51
N GLN A 232 -24.57 13.22 -4.86
CA GLN A 232 -24.22 12.51 -6.09
C GLN A 232 -24.79 11.09 -6.09
N LEU A 233 -24.71 10.36 -4.97
CA LEU A 233 -25.31 9.02 -4.84
C LEU A 233 -26.83 9.06 -4.98
N ARG A 234 -27.50 10.07 -4.42
CA ARG A 234 -28.95 10.27 -4.58
C ARG A 234 -29.34 10.55 -6.03
N VAL A 235 -28.59 11.40 -6.73
CA VAL A 235 -28.80 11.71 -8.15
C VAL A 235 -28.57 10.48 -9.03
N LEU A 236 -27.62 9.61 -8.68
CA LEU A 236 -27.43 8.32 -9.37
C LEU A 236 -28.59 7.33 -9.14
N GLY A 237 -29.52 7.64 -8.22
CA GLY A 237 -30.64 6.76 -7.90
C GLY A 237 -30.27 5.62 -6.95
N ALA A 238 -29.14 5.71 -6.22
CA ALA A 238 -28.70 4.66 -5.30
C ALA A 238 -29.75 4.42 -4.20
N SER A 239 -30.26 3.21 -4.10
CA SER A 239 -31.33 2.83 -3.16
C SER A 239 -30.80 2.46 -1.76
N LEU A 240 -29.97 3.35 -1.21
CA LEU A 240 -29.32 3.25 0.09
C LEU A 240 -30.28 3.57 1.24
N ASP A 241 -30.03 2.95 2.39
CA ASP A 241 -30.76 3.25 3.62
C ASP A 241 -30.14 4.41 4.41
N TRP A 242 -30.55 5.63 4.05
CA TRP A 242 -29.97 6.87 4.59
C TRP A 242 -30.16 7.07 6.10
N ASP A 243 -31.10 6.37 6.74
CA ASP A 243 -31.25 6.44 8.20
C ASP A 243 -30.05 5.82 8.93
N ARG A 244 -29.33 4.95 8.24
CA ARG A 244 -28.19 4.17 8.77
C ARG A 244 -26.86 4.66 8.18
N GLU A 245 -26.79 5.91 7.75
CA GLU A 245 -25.54 6.50 7.26
C GLU A 245 -24.47 6.52 8.35
N CYS A 246 -23.31 5.93 8.04
CA CYS A 246 -22.16 5.91 8.96
C CYS A 246 -21.00 6.74 8.42
N PHE A 247 -20.25 7.35 9.33
CA PHE A 247 -18.97 7.98 9.01
C PHE A 247 -17.88 7.33 9.85
N THR A 248 -16.74 6.99 9.27
CA THR A 248 -15.72 6.21 9.98
C THR A 248 -15.21 6.87 11.28
N MET A 249 -15.33 8.20 11.43
CA MET A 249 -15.01 8.92 12.68
C MET A 249 -16.24 9.43 13.45
N ASP A 250 -17.44 8.91 13.19
CA ASP A 250 -18.60 9.15 14.06
C ASP A 250 -18.42 8.48 15.43
N ALA A 251 -19.35 8.78 16.36
CA ALA A 251 -19.27 8.29 17.73
C ALA A 251 -19.31 6.75 17.79
N GLY A 252 -20.19 6.11 17.01
CA GLY A 252 -20.34 4.65 17.00
C GLY A 252 -19.09 3.94 16.46
N SER A 253 -18.59 4.40 15.31
CA SER A 253 -17.39 3.87 14.66
C SER A 253 -16.15 4.09 15.53
N SER A 254 -16.03 5.24 16.20
CA SER A 254 -14.91 5.53 17.11
C SER A 254 -14.88 4.60 18.32
N VAL A 255 -16.05 4.25 18.88
CA VAL A 255 -16.15 3.24 19.95
C VAL A 255 -15.73 1.86 19.43
N ALA A 256 -16.21 1.47 18.24
CA ALA A 256 -15.86 0.18 17.62
C ALA A 256 -14.34 0.05 17.38
N VAL A 257 -13.68 1.09 16.88
CA VAL A 257 -12.22 1.12 16.67
C VAL A 257 -11.46 1.02 17.99
N THR A 258 -11.93 1.71 19.03
CA THR A 258 -11.33 1.65 20.37
C THR A 258 -11.44 0.25 20.97
N GLU A 259 -12.62 -0.37 20.88
CA GLU A 259 -12.84 -1.74 21.34
C GLU A 259 -11.99 -2.75 20.57
N ALA A 260 -11.92 -2.62 19.23
CA ALA A 260 -11.07 -3.47 18.40
C ALA A 260 -9.60 -3.37 18.81
N PHE A 261 -9.09 -2.16 19.03
CA PHE A 261 -7.72 -1.93 19.48
C PHE A 261 -7.45 -2.62 20.82
N VAL A 262 -8.34 -2.42 21.81
CA VAL A 262 -8.20 -3.00 23.15
C VAL A 262 -8.26 -4.54 23.09
N ARG A 263 -9.17 -5.09 22.29
CA ARG A 263 -9.34 -6.54 22.12
C ARG A 263 -8.11 -7.19 21.48
N LEU A 264 -7.58 -6.60 20.40
CA LEU A 264 -6.37 -7.09 19.74
C LEU A 264 -5.15 -7.01 20.67
N TYR A 265 -5.06 -5.95 21.48
CA TYR A 265 -4.00 -5.81 22.48
C TYR A 265 -4.09 -6.90 23.56
N LYS A 266 -5.28 -7.11 24.13
CA LYS A 266 -5.53 -8.17 25.13
C LYS A 266 -5.27 -9.57 24.59
N ALA A 267 -5.50 -9.80 23.30
CA ALA A 267 -5.21 -11.06 22.63
C ALA A 267 -3.71 -11.26 22.29
N GLY A 268 -2.84 -10.27 22.57
CA GLY A 268 -1.41 -10.33 22.22
C GLY A 268 -1.12 -10.16 20.72
N LEU A 269 -2.14 -9.87 19.91
CA LEU A 269 -2.03 -9.63 18.48
C LEU A 269 -1.55 -8.21 18.17
N LEU A 270 -1.87 -7.24 19.00
CA LEU A 270 -1.40 -5.86 18.85
C LEU A 270 -0.25 -5.59 19.83
N TYR A 271 0.88 -5.12 19.32
CA TYR A 271 2.07 -4.85 20.12
C TYR A 271 2.76 -3.55 19.69
N ARG A 272 3.63 -3.03 20.57
CA ARG A 272 4.45 -1.85 20.29
C ARG A 272 5.91 -2.26 20.20
N SER A 273 6.57 -1.86 19.12
CA SER A 273 7.98 -2.20 18.88
C SER A 273 8.71 -1.04 18.22
N ARG A 274 10.03 -0.98 18.40
CA ARG A 274 10.91 -0.05 17.69
C ARG A 274 11.56 -0.78 16.53
N GLN A 275 11.02 -0.58 15.34
CA GLN A 275 11.45 -1.26 14.11
C GLN A 275 11.54 -0.26 12.96
N LEU A 276 12.15 -0.67 11.86
CA LEU A 276 12.13 0.11 10.64
C LEU A 276 10.70 0.20 10.11
N VAL A 277 10.29 1.41 9.75
CA VAL A 277 9.01 1.65 9.10
C VAL A 277 9.21 2.41 7.81
N ASN A 278 8.33 2.14 6.84
CA ASN A 278 8.20 2.99 5.67
C ASN A 278 7.77 4.38 6.13
N TRP A 279 8.60 5.38 5.87
CA TRP A 279 8.39 6.73 6.31
C TRP A 279 8.34 7.67 5.11
N SER A 280 7.25 8.45 5.02
CA SER A 280 7.16 9.54 4.06
C SER A 280 7.70 10.82 4.72
N CYS A 281 8.87 11.29 4.31
CA CYS A 281 9.48 12.52 4.82
C CYS A 281 8.62 13.76 4.49
N ALA A 282 8.00 13.78 3.31
CA ALA A 282 7.06 14.82 2.92
C ALA A 282 5.82 14.89 3.84
N LEU A 283 5.22 13.75 4.19
CA LEU A 283 4.03 13.69 5.05
C LEU A 283 4.38 13.67 6.55
N ARG A 284 5.64 13.37 6.88
CA ARG A 284 6.18 13.10 8.21
C ARG A 284 5.34 12.09 8.98
N SER A 285 5.06 10.96 8.33
CA SER A 285 4.30 9.86 8.93
C SER A 285 4.82 8.52 8.41
N ALA A 286 4.70 7.50 9.27
CA ALA A 286 4.74 6.12 8.82
C ALA A 286 3.63 5.87 7.79
N ILE A 287 3.90 4.99 6.84
CA ILE A 287 2.96 4.46 5.86
C ILE A 287 3.09 2.92 5.83
N SER A 288 2.04 2.23 5.42
CA SER A 288 2.03 0.77 5.26
C SER A 288 2.60 0.33 3.92
N ASP A 289 2.95 -0.94 3.77
CA ASP A 289 3.52 -1.48 2.53
C ASP A 289 2.60 -1.29 1.33
N ILE A 290 1.27 -1.37 1.52
CA ILE A 290 0.29 -1.14 0.45
C ILE A 290 0.23 0.33 -0.02
N GLU A 291 0.75 1.26 0.78
CA GLU A 291 0.84 2.69 0.44
C GLU A 291 2.16 3.02 -0.30
N VAL A 292 3.04 2.03 -0.47
CA VAL A 292 4.32 2.12 -1.18
C VAL A 292 4.20 1.53 -2.59
N GLU A 293 4.45 2.37 -3.59
CA GLU A 293 4.52 1.97 -4.99
C GLU A 293 5.97 1.63 -5.36
N SER A 294 6.16 0.50 -6.04
CA SER A 294 7.47 0.08 -6.55
C SER A 294 7.68 0.63 -7.95
N TRP A 295 8.60 1.59 -8.11
CA TRP A 295 8.96 2.16 -9.41
C TRP A 295 10.28 1.55 -9.92
N PRO A 296 10.24 0.61 -10.89
CA PRO A 296 11.45 0.08 -11.51
C PRO A 296 12.11 1.12 -12.43
N LEU A 297 13.40 1.33 -12.23
CA LEU A 297 14.28 2.14 -13.06
C LEU A 297 15.26 1.23 -13.81
N SER A 298 15.41 1.42 -15.11
CA SER A 298 16.37 0.68 -15.94
C SER A 298 17.80 1.23 -15.85
N GLY A 299 17.98 2.43 -15.31
CA GLY A 299 19.27 3.11 -15.18
C GLY A 299 19.08 4.55 -14.72
N ARG A 300 20.06 5.42 -15.02
CA ARG A 300 20.04 6.82 -14.57
C ARG A 300 18.75 7.52 -14.95
N THR A 301 18.03 8.01 -13.95
CA THR A 301 16.76 8.72 -14.10
C THR A 301 16.75 9.93 -13.19
N GLU A 302 16.38 11.10 -13.72
CA GLU A 302 16.24 12.33 -12.94
C GLU A 302 14.79 12.51 -12.49
N LEU A 303 14.57 12.65 -11.19
CA LEU A 303 13.25 12.81 -10.59
C LEU A 303 13.16 14.14 -9.84
N ARG A 304 12.04 14.84 -10.02
CA ARG A 304 11.68 15.99 -9.18
C ARG A 304 10.89 15.48 -7.99
N LEU A 305 11.43 15.66 -6.79
CA LEU A 305 10.81 15.20 -5.56
C LEU A 305 10.27 16.35 -4.72
N PRO A 306 9.19 16.14 -3.94
CA PRO A 306 8.67 17.14 -3.02
C PRO A 306 9.75 17.62 -2.04
N GLY A 307 9.85 18.93 -1.83
CA GLY A 307 10.81 19.51 -0.89
C GLY A 307 12.26 19.57 -1.37
N CYS A 308 12.58 19.06 -2.56
CA CYS A 308 13.91 19.14 -3.15
C CYS A 308 13.99 20.28 -4.18
N PRO A 309 14.94 21.22 -4.08
CA PRO A 309 15.03 22.37 -4.98
C PRO A 309 15.48 21.99 -6.39
N THR A 310 16.26 20.91 -6.52
CA THR A 310 16.82 20.43 -7.78
C THR A 310 16.36 19.00 -8.08
N PRO A 311 16.28 18.61 -9.36
CA PRO A 311 16.10 17.21 -9.74
C PRO A 311 17.20 16.32 -9.14
N VAL A 312 16.83 15.13 -8.71
CA VAL A 312 17.73 14.15 -8.08
C VAL A 312 17.94 12.99 -9.04
N SER A 313 19.21 12.61 -9.24
CA SER A 313 19.55 11.43 -10.05
C SER A 313 19.43 10.15 -9.21
N PHE A 314 18.71 9.16 -9.75
CA PHE A 314 18.60 7.79 -9.24
C PHE A 314 19.03 6.79 -10.32
N GLY A 315 19.12 5.50 -9.98
CA GLY A 315 19.59 4.46 -10.90
C GLY A 315 21.09 4.51 -11.16
N LEU A 316 21.85 4.89 -10.13
CA LEU A 316 23.30 5.04 -10.15
C LEU A 316 23.90 4.26 -8.98
N LEU A 317 25.01 3.56 -9.25
CA LEU A 317 25.83 2.89 -8.24
C LEU A 317 27.14 3.65 -8.08
N VAL A 318 27.40 4.13 -6.87
CA VAL A 318 28.61 4.85 -6.48
C VAL A 318 29.59 3.87 -5.84
N SER A 319 30.80 3.78 -6.37
CA SER A 319 31.87 2.95 -5.81
C SER A 319 32.75 3.80 -4.88
N VAL A 320 32.84 3.39 -3.62
CA VAL A 320 33.55 4.12 -2.55
C VAL A 320 34.60 3.21 -1.94
N ALA A 321 35.84 3.71 -1.79
CA ALA A 321 36.92 3.00 -1.12
C ALA A 321 36.84 3.19 0.41
N PHE A 322 36.98 2.08 1.13
CA PHE A 322 37.15 2.01 2.57
C PHE A 322 38.58 1.52 2.86
N PRO A 323 39.51 2.41 3.27
CA PRO A 323 40.89 2.02 3.57
C PRO A 323 40.96 0.99 4.71
N VAL A 324 41.86 0.01 4.60
CA VAL A 324 42.09 -0.99 5.65
C VAL A 324 42.99 -0.41 6.72
N ASP A 325 42.60 -0.56 7.99
CA ASP A 325 43.40 -0.09 9.12
C ASP A 325 44.74 -0.85 9.20
N GLY A 326 45.83 -0.10 9.34
CA GLY A 326 47.19 -0.64 9.41
C GLY A 326 47.81 -1.09 8.07
N GLU A 327 47.09 -1.00 6.94
CA GLU A 327 47.59 -1.40 5.61
C GLU A 327 47.40 -0.24 4.60
N PRO A 328 48.42 0.64 4.40
CA PRO A 328 48.28 1.92 3.69
C PRO A 328 47.76 1.82 2.25
N ASP A 329 48.07 0.72 1.57
CA ASP A 329 47.72 0.50 0.16
C ASP A 329 46.51 -0.43 -0.02
N ALA A 330 45.93 -0.94 1.07
CA ALA A 330 44.80 -1.86 1.01
C ALA A 330 43.47 -1.12 1.22
N GLU A 331 42.48 -1.44 0.39
CA GLU A 331 41.15 -0.87 0.47
C GLU A 331 40.07 -1.89 0.10
N VAL A 332 38.88 -1.70 0.65
CA VAL A 332 37.66 -2.41 0.25
C VAL A 332 36.76 -1.45 -0.50
N VAL A 333 36.52 -1.70 -1.78
CA VAL A 333 35.60 -0.90 -2.58
C VAL A 333 34.17 -1.41 -2.36
N VAL A 334 33.28 -0.51 -1.96
CA VAL A 334 31.85 -0.78 -1.71
C VAL A 334 30.99 -0.02 -2.70
N GLY A 335 30.03 -0.72 -3.32
CA GLY A 335 29.03 -0.10 -4.18
C GLY A 335 27.78 0.32 -3.38
N THR A 336 27.33 1.57 -3.53
CA THR A 336 26.09 2.07 -2.91
C THR A 336 25.25 2.92 -3.87
N THR A 337 23.94 2.73 -3.85
CA THR A 337 22.97 3.61 -4.54
C THR A 337 22.50 4.77 -3.67
N ARG A 338 22.89 4.79 -2.38
CA ARG A 338 22.45 5.76 -1.38
C ARG A 338 23.63 6.37 -0.61
N PRO A 339 24.48 7.21 -1.23
CA PRO A 339 25.58 7.88 -0.54
C PRO A 339 25.15 8.68 0.70
N GLU A 340 23.93 9.23 0.71
CA GLU A 340 23.36 9.95 1.84
C GLU A 340 23.21 9.11 3.11
N THR A 341 23.26 7.78 3.00
CA THR A 341 23.21 6.87 4.15
C THR A 341 24.58 6.47 4.66
N LEU A 342 25.68 6.77 3.94
CA LEU A 342 27.06 6.44 4.35
C LEU A 342 27.37 6.89 5.79
N PRO A 343 27.01 8.10 6.27
CA PRO A 343 27.32 8.50 7.65
C PRO A 343 26.72 7.58 8.74
N GLY A 344 25.74 6.74 8.41
CA GLY A 344 25.12 5.80 9.33
C GLY A 344 25.71 4.39 9.27
N ASP A 345 26.80 4.20 8.52
CA ASP A 345 27.44 2.90 8.37
C ASP A 345 28.10 2.47 9.68
N VAL A 346 27.90 1.20 10.03
CA VAL A 346 28.43 0.61 11.27
C VAL A 346 29.29 -0.63 11.04
N ALA A 347 29.32 -1.13 9.81
CA ALA A 347 30.19 -2.21 9.36
C ALA A 347 30.26 -2.25 7.83
N VAL A 348 31.19 -3.04 7.30
CA VAL A 348 31.17 -3.51 5.92
C VAL A 348 31.05 -5.04 5.95
N ALA A 349 30.15 -5.60 5.15
CA ALA A 349 29.93 -7.03 5.08
C ALA A 349 30.40 -7.59 3.74
N VAL A 350 31.07 -8.75 3.79
CA VAL A 350 31.46 -9.55 2.63
C VAL A 350 30.92 -10.97 2.78
N HIS A 351 30.86 -11.73 1.69
CA HIS A 351 30.52 -13.14 1.79
C HIS A 351 31.71 -13.93 2.36
N PRO A 352 31.50 -14.89 3.29
CA PRO A 352 32.58 -15.67 3.91
C PRO A 352 33.44 -16.44 2.89
N ASP A 353 32.86 -16.89 1.78
CA ASP A 353 33.57 -17.66 0.76
C ASP A 353 34.10 -16.80 -0.41
N ASP A 354 34.05 -15.47 -0.31
CA ASP A 354 34.59 -14.60 -1.36
C ASP A 354 36.13 -14.53 -1.26
N ALA A 355 36.80 -15.28 -2.14
CA ALA A 355 38.27 -15.37 -2.20
C ALA A 355 38.97 -14.01 -2.29
N ARG A 356 38.30 -12.97 -2.81
CA ARG A 356 38.85 -11.60 -2.90
C ARG A 356 39.03 -10.95 -1.53
N TYR A 357 38.24 -11.32 -0.53
CA TYR A 357 38.20 -10.66 0.78
C TYR A 357 38.63 -11.57 1.93
N THR A 358 38.94 -12.85 1.68
CA THR A 358 39.30 -13.82 2.73
C THR A 358 40.47 -13.37 3.61
N HIS A 359 41.44 -12.68 3.03
CA HIS A 359 42.60 -12.13 3.75
C HIS A 359 42.26 -10.91 4.64
N LEU A 360 41.07 -10.32 4.48
CA LEU A 360 40.59 -9.14 5.22
C LEU A 360 39.55 -9.49 6.30
N HIS A 361 39.21 -10.77 6.48
CA HIS A 361 38.24 -11.18 7.50
C HIS A 361 38.65 -10.73 8.90
N GLY A 362 37.73 -10.07 9.61
CA GLY A 362 37.98 -9.56 10.97
C GLY A 362 38.89 -8.32 11.04
N ARG A 363 39.33 -7.78 9.89
CA ARG A 363 40.03 -6.49 9.85
C ARG A 363 39.07 -5.33 10.13
N GLN A 364 39.66 -4.17 10.40
CA GLN A 364 38.92 -2.92 10.54
C GLN A 364 39.19 -2.02 9.33
N LEU A 365 38.20 -1.20 8.98
CA LEU A 365 38.25 -0.27 7.87
C LEU A 365 38.03 1.15 8.38
N HIS A 366 38.68 2.13 7.79
CA HIS A 366 38.37 3.53 8.04
C HIS A 366 37.10 3.95 7.29
N HIS A 367 36.13 4.46 8.04
CA HIS A 367 34.94 5.05 7.46
C HIS A 367 35.34 6.26 6.58
N PRO A 368 34.93 6.33 5.30
CA PRO A 368 35.45 7.30 4.34
C PRO A 368 35.12 8.78 4.67
N LEU A 369 34.02 9.01 5.38
CA LEU A 369 33.59 10.34 5.84
C LEU A 369 34.07 10.70 7.26
N THR A 370 33.90 9.82 8.24
CA THR A 370 34.18 10.13 9.66
C THR A 370 35.56 9.71 10.13
N GLY A 371 36.26 8.83 9.39
CA GLY A 371 37.53 8.24 9.78
C GLY A 371 37.44 7.19 10.90
N GLN A 372 36.24 6.99 11.47
CA GLN A 372 36.01 5.98 12.52
C GLN A 372 36.27 4.57 11.99
N LEU A 373 36.75 3.70 12.86
CA LEU A 373 36.99 2.31 12.51
C LEU A 373 35.67 1.54 12.46
N LEU A 374 35.47 0.80 11.37
CA LEU A 374 34.34 -0.08 11.11
C LEU A 374 34.84 -1.53 11.01
N PRO A 375 34.15 -2.50 11.64
CA PRO A 375 34.49 -3.90 11.45
C PRO A 375 34.13 -4.37 10.04
N LEU A 376 35.02 -5.19 9.44
CA LEU A 376 34.70 -6.01 8.28
C LEU A 376 34.17 -7.37 8.74
N ILE A 377 32.88 -7.60 8.53
CA ILE A 377 32.17 -8.81 8.94
C ILE A 377 31.88 -9.73 7.76
N THR A 378 31.61 -11.00 8.05
CA THR A 378 31.22 -11.98 7.04
C THR A 378 29.75 -12.36 7.23
N ASP A 379 28.96 -12.35 6.15
CA ASP A 379 27.56 -12.76 6.19
C ASP A 379 27.16 -13.43 4.87
N CYS A 380 26.51 -14.60 4.95
CA CYS A 380 26.12 -15.38 3.78
C CYS A 380 24.98 -14.76 2.96
N ALA A 381 24.29 -13.74 3.48
CA ALA A 381 23.30 -12.99 2.70
C ALA A 381 23.95 -12.06 1.66
N VAL A 382 25.26 -11.75 1.79
CA VAL A 382 25.98 -10.92 0.82
C VAL A 382 26.21 -11.70 -0.47
N GLN A 383 25.83 -11.12 -1.61
CA GLN A 383 26.00 -11.76 -2.91
C GLN A 383 27.35 -11.38 -3.54
N PRO A 384 28.31 -12.32 -3.73
CA PRO A 384 29.64 -11.99 -4.25
C PRO A 384 29.63 -11.37 -5.65
N HIS A 385 28.67 -11.77 -6.48
CA HIS A 385 28.59 -11.37 -7.89
C HIS A 385 27.87 -10.02 -8.11
N LEU A 386 27.29 -9.42 -7.06
CA LEU A 386 26.60 -8.14 -7.16
C LEU A 386 27.54 -6.98 -6.77
N GLY A 387 27.70 -6.01 -7.67
CA GLY A 387 28.58 -4.87 -7.45
C GLY A 387 30.03 -5.32 -7.22
N THR A 388 30.59 -4.99 -6.06
CA THR A 388 31.95 -5.39 -5.67
C THR A 388 31.99 -6.69 -4.89
N GLY A 389 30.87 -7.22 -4.40
CA GLY A 389 30.83 -8.32 -3.43
C GLY A 389 31.02 -7.88 -1.97
N ALA A 390 31.19 -6.57 -1.74
CA ALA A 390 31.21 -5.94 -0.42
C ALA A 390 30.06 -4.94 -0.31
N VAL A 391 29.34 -4.95 0.81
CA VAL A 391 28.20 -4.07 1.08
C VAL A 391 28.43 -3.27 2.35
N LYS A 392 28.10 -1.98 2.32
CA LYS A 392 28.01 -1.17 3.54
C LYS A 392 26.80 -1.64 4.36
N VAL A 393 26.92 -1.59 5.68
CA VAL A 393 25.84 -2.00 6.59
C VAL A 393 25.32 -0.77 7.33
N THR A 394 24.09 -0.35 7.00
CA THR A 394 23.43 0.84 7.58
C THR A 394 22.08 0.47 8.21
N PRO A 395 22.05 -0.20 9.38
CA PRO A 395 20.86 -0.85 9.93
C PRO A 395 19.66 0.08 10.21
N ALA A 396 19.89 1.38 10.37
CA ALA A 396 18.80 2.34 10.62
C ALA A 396 18.05 2.82 9.37
N HIS A 397 18.52 2.44 8.16
CA HIS A 397 18.01 2.99 6.89
C HIS A 397 17.78 1.95 5.78
N SER A 398 17.97 0.66 6.05
CA SER A 398 17.76 -0.44 5.10
C SER A 398 17.22 -1.67 5.84
N PRO A 399 16.08 -2.25 5.43
CA PRO A 399 15.56 -3.48 6.04
C PRO A 399 16.55 -4.65 5.98
N ALA A 400 17.21 -4.85 4.84
CA ALA A 400 18.21 -5.90 4.67
C ALA A 400 19.41 -5.69 5.63
N ASP A 401 19.88 -4.45 5.77
CA ASP A 401 20.99 -4.12 6.66
C ASP A 401 20.57 -4.18 8.13
N ALA A 402 19.29 -3.97 8.44
CA ALA A 402 18.76 -4.10 9.79
C ALA A 402 18.75 -5.56 10.25
N GLU A 403 18.30 -6.47 9.37
CA GLU A 403 18.36 -7.91 9.63
C GLU A 403 19.80 -8.41 9.75
N LEU A 404 20.68 -7.98 8.84
CA LEU A 404 22.11 -8.30 8.89
C LEU A 404 22.73 -7.75 10.18
N GLY A 405 22.52 -6.47 10.48
CA GLY A 405 23.03 -5.83 11.68
C GLY A 405 22.56 -6.51 12.96
N ALA A 406 21.29 -6.95 13.02
CA ALA A 406 20.76 -7.69 14.15
C ALA A 406 21.45 -9.06 14.36
N ARG A 407 21.74 -9.81 13.28
CA ARG A 407 22.49 -11.08 13.37
C ARG A 407 23.89 -10.92 13.95
N HIS A 408 24.53 -9.78 13.70
CA HIS A 408 25.90 -9.47 14.13
C HIS A 408 25.97 -8.56 15.37
N GLY A 409 24.83 -8.25 16.01
CA GLY A 409 24.80 -7.41 17.22
C GLY A 409 25.20 -5.94 17.00
N LEU A 410 25.05 -5.43 15.77
CA LEU A 410 25.43 -4.06 15.41
C LEU A 410 24.36 -3.06 15.87
N SER A 411 24.81 -1.95 16.45
CA SER A 411 23.91 -0.88 16.94
C SER A 411 23.53 0.08 15.81
N PRO A 412 22.23 0.27 15.50
CA PRO A 412 21.79 1.14 14.40
C PRO A 412 22.07 2.63 14.68
N LEU A 413 22.60 3.36 13.68
CA LEU A 413 22.79 4.82 13.69
C LEU A 413 21.83 5.52 12.73
N SER A 414 20.88 6.30 13.26
CA SER A 414 19.88 7.03 12.47
C SER A 414 20.41 8.41 12.08
N VAL A 415 20.81 8.55 10.82
CA VAL A 415 21.45 9.77 10.29
C VAL A 415 20.50 10.69 9.53
N ILE A 416 19.34 10.19 9.10
CA ILE A 416 18.28 10.97 8.46
C ILE A 416 17.14 11.21 9.45
N ALA A 417 16.69 12.45 9.56
CA ALA A 417 15.59 12.89 10.41
C ALA A 417 14.22 12.66 9.75
N GLU A 418 13.15 12.82 10.53
CA GLU A 418 11.76 12.63 10.09
C GLU A 418 11.34 13.49 8.90
N ASP A 419 12.05 14.59 8.66
CA ASP A 419 11.76 15.50 7.57
C ASP A 419 12.67 15.36 6.36
N GLY A 420 13.48 14.29 6.34
CA GLY A 420 14.42 14.03 5.27
C GLY A 420 15.67 14.91 5.33
N THR A 421 15.89 15.66 6.42
CA THR A 421 17.16 16.35 6.65
C THR A 421 18.17 15.48 7.38
N MET A 422 19.46 15.76 7.22
CA MET A 422 20.53 15.06 7.95
C MET A 422 20.57 15.52 9.41
N THR A 423 20.77 14.56 10.31
CA THR A 423 20.90 14.80 11.76
C THR A 423 22.28 15.35 12.15
N SER A 424 22.44 15.76 13.41
CA SER A 424 23.72 16.21 13.96
C SER A 424 24.81 15.11 13.98
N LEU A 425 24.43 13.83 13.92
CA LEU A 425 25.39 12.72 13.86
C LEU A 425 26.25 12.74 12.59
N CYS A 426 25.84 13.49 11.55
CA CYS A 426 26.57 13.59 10.29
C CYS A 426 27.67 14.66 10.31
N GLY A 427 27.77 15.42 11.40
CA GLY A 427 28.64 16.59 11.54
C GLY A 427 28.07 17.87 10.93
N ASP A 428 28.63 19.01 11.32
CA ASP A 428 28.11 20.36 11.01
C ASP A 428 28.00 20.65 9.51
N TRP A 429 28.84 20.02 8.69
CA TRP A 429 28.83 20.22 7.25
C TRP A 429 27.65 19.54 6.54
N LEU A 430 26.98 18.57 7.17
CA LEU A 430 25.79 17.89 6.63
C LEU A 430 24.51 18.22 7.40
N GLN A 431 24.60 18.49 8.70
CA GLN A 431 23.45 18.71 9.56
C GLN A 431 22.46 19.72 8.96
N GLY A 432 21.17 19.37 8.97
CA GLY A 432 20.08 20.21 8.48
C GLY A 432 19.93 20.25 6.96
N LEU A 433 20.90 19.73 6.19
CA LEU A 433 20.76 19.62 4.74
C LEU A 433 19.74 18.55 4.37
N HIS A 434 18.97 18.77 3.31
CA HIS A 434 18.10 17.74 2.75
C HIS A 434 18.94 16.54 2.26
N ARG A 435 18.50 15.30 2.51
CA ARG A 435 19.26 14.07 2.24
C ARG A 435 19.81 13.96 0.82
N PHE A 436 19.10 14.45 -0.20
CA PHE A 436 19.59 14.42 -1.58
C PHE A 436 20.56 15.57 -1.91
N VAL A 437 20.51 16.67 -1.18
CA VAL A 437 21.56 17.70 -1.25
C VAL A 437 22.83 17.19 -0.54
N ALA A 438 22.65 16.51 0.59
CA ALA A 438 23.71 15.82 1.30
C ALA A 438 24.36 14.72 0.44
N ARG A 439 23.58 13.98 -0.36
CA ARG A 439 24.10 12.99 -1.33
C ARG A 439 25.16 13.59 -2.23
N GLU A 440 24.86 14.70 -2.91
CA GLU A 440 25.81 15.35 -3.81
C GLU A 440 27.03 15.87 -3.06
N LYS A 441 26.84 16.47 -1.88
CA LYS A 441 27.94 16.97 -1.05
C LYS A 441 28.87 15.85 -0.58
N ILE A 442 28.31 14.69 -0.21
CA ILE A 442 29.06 13.50 0.16
C ILE A 442 29.88 12.98 -1.02
N VAL A 443 29.28 12.87 -2.21
CA VAL A 443 30.00 12.42 -3.40
C VAL A 443 31.16 13.36 -3.74
N SER A 444 30.96 14.68 -3.64
CA SER A 444 32.05 15.66 -3.81
C SER A 444 33.16 15.49 -2.77
N ALA A 445 32.81 15.36 -1.49
CA ALA A 445 33.79 15.13 -0.42
C ALA A 445 34.59 13.84 -0.61
N LEU A 446 33.97 12.77 -1.12
CA LEU A 446 34.67 11.53 -1.45
C LEU A 446 35.66 11.69 -2.60
N ARG A 447 35.36 12.54 -3.59
CA ARG A 447 36.29 12.88 -4.69
C ARG A 447 37.47 13.70 -4.19
N GLU A 448 37.22 14.72 -3.38
CA GLU A 448 38.25 15.56 -2.78
C GLU A 448 39.23 14.76 -1.92
N ARG A 449 38.72 13.74 -1.21
CA ARG A 449 39.53 12.81 -0.39
C ARG A 449 40.19 11.69 -1.18
N GLY A 450 39.97 11.61 -2.51
CA GLY A 450 40.52 10.54 -3.33
C GLY A 450 39.95 9.14 -3.03
N LEU A 451 38.79 9.04 -2.38
CA LEU A 451 38.13 7.77 -2.01
C LEU A 451 36.99 7.38 -2.96
N PHE A 452 36.67 8.21 -3.94
CA PHE A 452 35.71 7.91 -4.99
C PHE A 452 36.35 7.05 -6.10
N ARG A 453 35.79 5.87 -6.39
CA ARG A 453 36.32 4.92 -7.38
C ARG A 453 35.52 4.85 -8.67
N GLY A 454 34.27 5.33 -8.68
CA GLY A 454 33.49 5.39 -9.91
C GLY A 454 32.00 5.61 -9.70
N LEU A 455 31.33 5.85 -10.81
CA LEU A 455 29.87 5.98 -10.92
C LEU A 455 29.40 5.19 -12.13
N GLN A 456 28.44 4.29 -11.93
CA GLN A 456 27.91 3.44 -12.99
C GLN A 456 26.38 3.48 -13.02
N ASN A 457 25.80 3.31 -14.21
CA ASN A 457 24.35 3.12 -14.35
C ASN A 457 23.95 1.78 -13.71
N HIS A 458 22.90 1.80 -12.92
CA HIS A 458 22.43 0.64 -12.18
C HIS A 458 20.91 0.56 -12.18
N PRO A 459 20.31 -0.51 -12.73
CA PRO A 459 18.88 -0.76 -12.59
C PRO A 459 18.51 -0.93 -11.12
N MET A 460 17.40 -0.33 -10.68
CA MET A 460 16.94 -0.42 -9.29
C MET A 460 15.43 -0.27 -9.19
N VAL A 461 14.86 -0.59 -8.03
CA VAL A 461 13.44 -0.33 -7.73
C VAL A 461 13.37 0.73 -6.64
N LEU A 462 12.71 1.86 -6.92
CA LEU A 462 12.49 2.91 -5.94
C LEU A 462 11.14 2.72 -5.23
N PRO A 463 11.12 2.74 -3.88
CA PRO A 463 9.87 2.80 -3.14
C PRO A 463 9.36 4.25 -3.13
N ILE A 464 8.17 4.47 -3.67
CA ILE A 464 7.53 5.79 -3.78
C ILE A 464 6.27 5.81 -2.93
N CYS A 465 6.07 6.89 -2.17
CA CYS A 465 4.82 7.08 -1.46
C CYS A 465 3.70 7.40 -2.46
N SER A 466 2.67 6.55 -2.51
CA SER A 466 1.48 6.72 -3.38
C SER A 466 0.70 8.04 -3.18
N ARG A 467 0.96 8.74 -2.07
CA ARG A 467 0.28 9.99 -1.69
C ARG A 467 1.10 11.23 -1.95
N SER A 468 2.37 11.24 -1.54
CA SER A 468 3.24 12.42 -1.71
C SER A 468 4.05 12.39 -3.00
N GLY A 469 4.30 11.23 -3.60
CA GLY A 469 5.25 11.06 -4.69
C GLY A 469 6.72 11.19 -4.26
N ASP A 470 6.99 11.31 -2.96
CA ASP A 470 8.36 11.30 -2.42
C ASP A 470 8.90 9.86 -2.33
N VAL A 471 10.22 9.72 -2.36
CA VAL A 471 10.90 8.44 -2.12
C VAL A 471 10.78 8.09 -0.64
N VAL A 472 10.33 6.87 -0.36
CA VAL A 472 10.15 6.38 1.01
C VAL A 472 11.50 6.26 1.70
N GLU A 473 11.58 6.77 2.94
CA GLU A 473 12.71 6.52 3.84
C GLU A 473 12.40 5.36 4.77
N TYR A 474 13.43 4.64 5.20
CA TYR A 474 13.29 3.71 6.33
C TYR A 474 13.83 4.40 7.57
N LEU A 475 12.97 4.54 8.59
CA LEU A 475 13.35 5.13 9.87
C LEU A 475 13.04 4.18 11.02
N LEU A 476 13.95 4.11 12.00
CA LEU A 476 13.77 3.31 13.21
C LEU A 476 12.83 4.03 14.19
N LYS A 477 11.55 3.64 14.21
CA LYS A 477 10.51 4.32 14.98
C LYS A 477 9.76 3.34 15.89
N SER A 478 9.39 3.82 17.08
CA SER A 478 8.49 3.08 17.97
C SER A 478 7.06 3.25 17.49
N GLN A 479 6.47 2.17 16.96
CA GLN A 479 5.12 2.17 16.37
C GLN A 479 4.31 0.98 16.90
N TRP A 480 3.00 1.00 16.64
CA TRP A 480 2.07 -0.07 16.93
C TRP A 480 1.89 -0.95 15.71
N PHE A 481 1.94 -2.26 15.93
CA PHE A 481 1.88 -3.29 14.90
C PHE A 481 0.82 -4.31 15.26
N VAL A 482 0.18 -4.87 14.24
CA VAL A 482 -0.70 -6.05 14.36
C VAL A 482 0.04 -7.26 13.80
N ARG A 483 0.06 -8.34 14.57
CA ARG A 483 0.53 -9.66 14.13
C ARG A 483 -0.44 -10.22 13.11
N CYS A 484 0.02 -10.31 11.87
CA CYS A 484 -0.87 -10.62 10.75
C CYS A 484 -0.83 -12.09 10.33
N GLN A 485 0.21 -12.84 10.71
CA GLN A 485 0.46 -14.19 10.22
C GLN A 485 -0.73 -15.14 10.47
N GLU A 486 -1.14 -15.32 11.74
CA GLU A 486 -2.24 -16.24 12.09
C GLU A 486 -3.59 -15.78 11.52
N MET A 487 -3.86 -14.46 11.56
CA MET A 487 -5.08 -13.88 10.99
C MET A 487 -5.13 -14.12 9.48
N GLY A 488 -3.98 -14.00 8.82
CA GLY A 488 -3.84 -14.19 7.39
C GLY A 488 -4.06 -15.63 6.96
N GLU A 489 -3.54 -16.58 7.74
CA GLU A 489 -3.81 -18.01 7.51
C GLU A 489 -5.29 -18.35 7.63
N GLN A 490 -5.99 -17.77 8.62
CA GLN A 490 -7.44 -17.96 8.78
C GLN A 490 -8.21 -17.37 7.59
N ALA A 491 -7.84 -16.17 7.14
CA ALA A 491 -8.44 -15.53 5.97
C ALA A 491 -8.19 -16.33 4.68
N ALA A 492 -7.03 -16.96 4.52
CA ALA A 492 -6.75 -17.86 3.39
C ALA A 492 -7.59 -19.16 3.46
N LYS A 493 -7.69 -19.77 4.65
CA LYS A 493 -8.50 -20.98 4.90
C LYS A 493 -9.99 -20.74 4.64
N ALA A 494 -10.49 -19.54 4.95
CA ALA A 494 -11.86 -19.14 4.70
C ALA A 494 -12.27 -19.28 3.22
N VAL A 495 -11.36 -18.93 2.29
CA VAL A 495 -11.60 -19.08 0.85
C VAL A 495 -11.50 -20.54 0.41
N VAL A 496 -10.51 -21.28 0.94
CA VAL A 496 -10.30 -22.69 0.58
C VAL A 496 -11.45 -23.58 1.04
N SER A 497 -12.01 -23.31 2.22
CA SER A 497 -13.16 -24.03 2.77
C SER A 497 -14.47 -23.72 2.05
N GLY A 498 -14.50 -22.74 1.14
CA GLY A 498 -15.69 -22.28 0.43
C GLY A 498 -16.60 -21.39 1.27
N ALA A 499 -16.19 -21.07 2.49
CA ALA A 499 -17.00 -20.31 3.42
C ALA A 499 -16.92 -18.79 3.09
N LEU A 500 -15.81 -18.34 2.50
CA LEU A 500 -15.71 -17.09 1.74
C LEU A 500 -15.65 -17.38 0.24
N GLU A 501 -16.66 -16.96 -0.50
CA GLU A 501 -16.65 -17.05 -1.97
C GLU A 501 -16.07 -15.77 -2.61
N LEU A 502 -15.11 -15.95 -3.53
CA LEU A 502 -14.56 -14.86 -4.34
C LEU A 502 -15.01 -14.99 -5.79
N SER A 503 -15.68 -13.95 -6.29
CA SER A 503 -16.12 -13.85 -7.68
C SER A 503 -15.44 -12.68 -8.38
N PRO A 504 -14.78 -12.89 -9.54
CA PRO A 504 -14.52 -14.19 -10.17
C PRO A 504 -13.49 -15.07 -9.44
N SER A 505 -13.56 -16.39 -9.65
CA SER A 505 -12.75 -17.39 -8.92
C SER A 505 -11.24 -17.28 -9.10
N PHE A 506 -10.75 -16.61 -10.15
CA PHE A 506 -9.31 -16.41 -10.34
C PHE A 506 -8.68 -15.52 -9.24
N HIS A 507 -9.48 -14.70 -8.55
CA HIS A 507 -9.00 -13.89 -7.42
C HIS A 507 -8.52 -14.72 -6.23
N GLN A 508 -8.94 -16.00 -6.12
CA GLN A 508 -8.48 -16.90 -5.06
C GLN A 508 -6.96 -17.09 -5.05
N LYS A 509 -6.33 -17.14 -6.23
CA LYS A 509 -4.85 -17.26 -6.33
C LYS A 509 -4.16 -16.01 -5.79
N ASN A 510 -4.66 -14.83 -6.12
CA ASN A 510 -4.11 -13.57 -5.64
C ASN A 510 -4.29 -13.43 -4.12
N TRP A 511 -5.45 -13.85 -3.61
CA TRP A 511 -5.74 -13.89 -2.17
C TRP A 511 -4.73 -14.78 -1.44
N GLN A 512 -4.57 -16.04 -1.88
CA GLN A 512 -3.61 -16.97 -1.29
C GLN A 512 -2.18 -16.44 -1.33
N HIS A 513 -1.75 -15.91 -2.49
CA HIS A 513 -0.40 -15.36 -2.65
C HIS A 513 -0.13 -14.17 -1.72
N TRP A 514 -1.13 -13.32 -1.49
CA TRP A 514 -1.01 -12.18 -0.59
C TRP A 514 -0.83 -12.64 0.87
N PHE A 515 -1.70 -13.53 1.33
CA PHE A 515 -1.66 -14.03 2.71
C PHE A 515 -0.46 -14.95 3.00
N SER A 516 0.15 -15.58 1.99
CA SER A 516 1.36 -16.39 2.19
C SER A 516 2.63 -15.57 2.46
N HIS A 517 2.61 -14.26 2.17
CA HIS A 517 3.76 -13.35 2.35
C HIS A 517 3.40 -12.15 3.24
N ILE A 518 2.38 -12.30 4.08
CA ILE A 518 1.89 -11.21 4.92
C ILE A 518 2.89 -10.87 6.02
N GLY A 519 3.27 -9.59 6.12
CA GLY A 519 4.06 -9.06 7.23
C GLY A 519 3.18 -8.43 8.31
N ASP A 520 3.78 -8.15 9.46
CA ASP A 520 3.09 -7.45 10.56
C ASP A 520 2.73 -6.02 10.15
N TRP A 521 1.48 -5.64 10.38
CA TRP A 521 0.93 -4.40 9.87
C TRP A 521 1.17 -3.24 10.82
N CYS A 522 1.93 -2.24 10.40
CA CYS A 522 2.06 -0.96 11.10
C CYS A 522 0.73 -0.19 11.06
N VAL A 523 0.05 -0.05 12.21
CA VAL A 523 -1.28 0.60 12.33
C VAL A 523 -1.22 2.02 12.87
N SER A 524 -0.10 2.43 13.48
CA SER A 524 0.03 3.81 13.97
C SER A 524 0.51 4.78 12.90
N ARG A 525 0.08 6.04 13.02
CA ARG A 525 0.37 7.12 12.08
C ARG A 525 0.64 8.42 12.84
N GLN A 526 1.46 9.31 12.28
CA GLN A 526 1.78 10.63 12.85
C GLN A 526 0.93 11.73 12.20
N LEU A 527 -0.37 11.48 12.13
CA LEU A 527 -1.35 12.36 11.54
C LEU A 527 -2.11 13.14 12.61
N TRP A 528 -2.67 14.28 12.23
CA TRP A 528 -3.58 15.03 13.08
C TRP A 528 -5.01 14.53 12.93
N TRP A 529 -5.38 14.12 11.71
CA TRP A 529 -6.68 13.56 11.34
C TRP A 529 -6.70 12.03 11.44
N GLY A 530 -7.75 11.47 12.04
CA GLY A 530 -7.93 10.04 12.31
C GLY A 530 -8.20 9.72 13.79
N HIS A 531 -8.44 8.45 14.08
CA HIS A 531 -8.67 8.00 15.46
C HIS A 531 -7.40 8.11 16.30
N ARG A 532 -7.54 8.65 17.52
CA ARG A 532 -6.45 8.64 18.49
C ARG A 532 -6.33 7.25 19.09
N ILE A 533 -5.12 6.69 19.06
CA ILE A 533 -4.82 5.41 19.70
C ILE A 533 -5.07 5.51 21.22
N PRO A 534 -5.87 4.62 21.82
CA PRO A 534 -6.24 4.68 23.25
C PRO A 534 -5.14 4.09 24.16
N ALA A 535 -3.91 4.58 24.03
CA ALA A 535 -2.77 4.12 24.82
C ALA A 535 -2.14 5.27 25.62
N TYR A 536 -1.91 5.05 26.92
CA TYR A 536 -1.44 6.06 27.85
C TYR A 536 -0.08 5.66 28.43
N LEU A 537 0.88 6.59 28.37
CA LEU A 537 2.17 6.44 29.05
C LEU A 537 2.00 6.90 30.49
N VAL A 538 2.31 6.04 31.45
CA VAL A 538 2.46 6.48 32.83
C VAL A 538 3.81 7.18 32.96
N VAL A 539 3.78 8.48 33.26
CA VAL A 539 4.98 9.27 33.55
C VAL A 539 4.98 9.52 35.06
N GLU A 540 5.86 8.82 35.80
CA GLU A 540 6.06 9.11 37.22
C GLU A 540 6.78 10.47 37.36
N GLU A 541 6.15 11.45 38.02
CA GLU A 541 6.73 12.79 38.23
C GLU A 541 8.01 12.80 39.11
N HIS A 542 8.37 11.67 39.75
CA HIS A 542 9.44 11.59 40.76
C HIS A 542 10.79 11.02 40.27
N ALA A 543 11.03 10.89 38.96
CA ALA A 543 12.31 10.42 38.42
C ALA A 543 13.21 11.54 37.84
N LYS A 544 13.00 12.81 38.23
CA LYS A 544 13.82 13.95 37.79
C LYS A 544 15.00 14.31 38.71
N THR A 545 15.27 13.56 39.77
CA THR A 545 16.33 13.92 40.76
C THR A 545 17.43 12.87 40.91
N LEU A 546 17.89 12.26 39.82
CA LEU A 546 19.10 11.41 39.85
C LEU A 546 19.93 11.59 38.57
N MET A 547 20.32 12.83 38.28
CA MET A 547 21.48 13.11 37.43
C MET A 547 22.30 14.27 38.02
N SER A 548 23.51 13.92 38.47
CA SER A 548 24.64 14.73 38.96
C SER A 548 24.46 15.45 40.32
N TRP A 549 25.22 15.04 41.33
CA TRP A 549 26.38 15.74 41.90
C TRP A 549 27.07 14.81 42.93
N THR A 550 28.34 14.49 42.70
CA THR A 550 29.25 13.86 43.67
C THR A 550 30.00 14.95 44.45
N ARG A 551 29.96 14.92 45.79
CA ARG A 551 31.09 15.08 46.75
C ARG A 551 30.60 15.31 48.18
N GLY A 552 31.18 14.57 49.14
CA GLY A 552 31.13 14.85 50.57
C GLY A 552 31.03 13.60 51.47
N SER A 553 32.16 12.95 51.75
CA SER A 553 32.32 11.81 52.69
C SER A 553 32.19 12.22 54.18
N PRO A 554 32.38 11.36 55.21
CA PRO A 554 32.40 9.88 55.26
C PRO A 554 31.54 9.29 56.42
N ARG A 555 31.18 7.99 56.36
CA ARG A 555 31.39 6.99 57.43
C ARG A 555 30.75 5.61 57.09
N LEU A 556 31.65 4.63 56.91
CA LEU A 556 31.62 3.26 57.47
C LEU A 556 30.38 2.36 57.22
N PHE A 557 30.42 1.48 56.22
CA PHE A 557 30.94 0.08 56.26
C PHE A 557 30.48 -0.68 54.99
N SER A 558 31.39 -1.48 54.44
CA SER A 558 31.23 -2.38 53.28
C SER A 558 30.95 -3.82 53.78
N PRO A 559 30.79 -4.88 52.95
CA PRO A 559 30.31 -5.00 51.56
C PRO A 559 29.13 -5.99 51.45
N PHE A 560 28.41 -6.03 50.32
CA PHE A 560 28.12 -7.25 49.55
C PHE A 560 27.20 -6.90 48.36
N LEU A 561 27.76 -6.96 47.17
CA LEU A 561 27.08 -7.17 45.89
C LEU A 561 27.64 -8.52 45.40
N PRO A 562 26.89 -9.34 44.62
CA PRO A 562 26.77 -8.98 43.20
C PRO A 562 25.49 -9.45 42.45
N TRP A 563 25.37 -8.97 41.21
CA TRP A 563 24.55 -9.45 40.06
C TRP A 563 23.11 -8.94 39.85
N GLY A 564 22.99 -7.98 38.91
CA GLY A 564 22.44 -8.20 37.57
C GLY A 564 20.97 -8.65 37.41
N GLY A 565 20.10 -7.71 37.03
CA GLY A 565 18.73 -7.98 36.54
C GLY A 565 18.08 -6.72 35.93
N PRO A 566 17.10 -6.85 35.01
CA PRO A 566 16.98 -6.01 33.81
C PRO A 566 16.27 -4.65 34.00
N LYS A 567 16.51 -3.75 33.05
CA LYS A 567 15.80 -2.48 32.85
C LYS A 567 14.28 -2.69 32.97
N ARG A 568 13.63 -1.89 33.82
CA ARG A 568 12.17 -1.90 34.06
C ARG A 568 11.41 -1.80 32.72
N PRO A 569 10.34 -2.59 32.50
CA PRO A 569 9.47 -2.41 31.35
C PRO A 569 8.73 -1.07 31.47
N GLN A 570 8.62 -0.34 30.35
CA GLN A 570 7.73 0.81 30.26
C GLN A 570 6.29 0.32 30.36
N THR A 571 5.59 0.66 31.44
CA THR A 571 4.19 0.30 31.65
C THR A 571 3.28 1.25 30.89
N TRP A 572 2.57 0.72 29.89
CA TRP A 572 1.50 1.41 29.19
C TRP A 572 0.16 0.93 29.73
N LEU A 573 -0.74 1.85 30.05
CA LEU A 573 -2.13 1.53 30.37
C LEU A 573 -2.97 1.74 29.11
N VAL A 574 -3.72 0.70 28.72
CA VAL A 574 -4.76 0.80 27.69
C VAL A 574 -6.08 0.95 28.44
N SER A 575 -6.76 2.08 28.26
CA SER A 575 -8.01 2.32 29.00
C SER A 575 -9.11 1.38 28.52
N THR A 576 -9.91 0.91 29.48
CA THR A 576 -11.22 0.29 29.21
C THR A 576 -12.28 1.31 29.61
N PRO A 577 -13.35 1.52 28.83
CA PRO A 577 -14.50 2.26 29.34
C PRO A 577 -15.18 1.40 30.41
N CYS A 578 -15.02 1.75 31.68
CA CYS A 578 -15.87 1.24 32.74
C CYS A 578 -17.27 1.85 32.58
N HIS A 579 -18.24 1.09 32.06
CA HIS A 579 -19.59 1.04 32.63
C HIS A 579 -20.31 -0.26 32.21
N PHE A 580 -20.73 -0.99 33.25
CA PHE A 580 -21.54 -2.21 33.21
C PHE A 580 -22.85 -2.00 32.46
N TRP A 581 -23.03 -2.67 31.32
CA TRP A 581 -24.30 -3.26 30.87
C TRP A 581 -23.98 -4.58 30.19
N LYS A 582 -24.48 -5.70 30.73
CA LYS A 582 -24.41 -7.01 30.08
C LYS A 582 -25.34 -6.97 28.86
N LEU A 583 -24.75 -6.93 27.67
CA LEU A 583 -25.43 -7.29 26.42
C LEU A 583 -24.46 -8.13 25.59
N ALA A 584 -24.84 -9.38 25.37
CA ALA A 584 -24.16 -10.27 24.44
C ALA A 584 -24.40 -9.77 23.02
N VAL A 585 -23.33 -9.33 22.34
CA VAL A 585 -23.36 -9.01 20.91
C VAL A 585 -22.09 -9.56 20.25
N THR A 586 -22.30 -10.38 19.24
CA THR A 586 -21.29 -11.08 18.43
C THR A 586 -21.08 -10.33 17.09
N PHE A 587 -19.87 -10.47 16.50
CA PHE A 587 -19.42 -10.07 15.13
C PHE A 587 -19.10 -8.58 14.88
N CYS A 588 -18.24 -8.16 13.92
CA CYS A 588 -17.00 -8.63 13.27
C CYS A 588 -16.55 -7.46 12.35
N TYR A 589 -15.25 -7.15 12.21
CA TYR A 589 -14.77 -6.11 11.29
C TYR A 589 -13.43 -6.49 10.62
N SER A 590 -13.43 -6.59 9.28
CA SER A 590 -12.39 -6.07 8.39
C SER A 590 -12.95 -6.00 6.96
N GLY A 591 -12.60 -4.93 6.24
CA GLY A 591 -13.01 -4.72 4.85
C GLY A 591 -12.48 -5.83 3.94
N TRP A 592 -13.31 -6.21 2.97
CA TRP A 592 -13.26 -7.41 2.13
C TRP A 592 -13.80 -8.65 2.86
N ALA A 593 -14.90 -9.18 2.32
CA ALA A 593 -15.73 -10.32 2.76
C ALA A 593 -16.96 -9.97 3.61
N VAL A 594 -18.13 -10.03 2.96
CA VAL A 594 -19.45 -10.20 3.58
C VAL A 594 -19.57 -11.65 4.01
N TRP A 595 -20.00 -11.93 5.24
CA TRP A 595 -20.34 -13.28 5.69
C TRP A 595 -21.70 -13.30 6.38
N SER A 596 -22.53 -14.23 5.90
CA SER A 596 -23.75 -14.70 6.53
C SER A 596 -23.39 -15.95 7.35
N CYS A 597 -23.83 -16.03 8.60
CA CYS A 597 -23.76 -17.27 9.38
C CYS A 597 -24.93 -18.18 8.99
N TRP A 598 -24.64 -19.42 8.61
CA TRP A 598 -25.60 -20.50 8.50
C TRP A 598 -25.08 -21.68 9.33
N GLU A 599 -25.87 -22.13 10.31
CA GLU A 599 -25.71 -23.46 10.91
C GLU A 599 -26.42 -24.48 10.00
N PRO A 600 -25.81 -25.63 9.67
CA PRO A 600 -26.48 -26.64 8.88
C PRO A 600 -27.42 -27.45 9.77
N SER A 601 -28.73 -27.25 9.60
CA SER A 601 -29.72 -28.26 9.95
C SER A 601 -29.80 -29.27 8.81
N SER A 602 -29.69 -30.54 9.17
CA SER A 602 -29.82 -31.69 8.30
C SER A 602 -31.18 -31.73 7.60
N GLN A 603 -31.19 -31.87 6.26
CA GLN A 603 -31.92 -32.89 5.49
C GLN A 603 -32.12 -32.45 4.01
N GLY A 604 -31.76 -33.34 3.09
CA GLY A 604 -32.65 -33.70 1.97
C GLY A 604 -32.61 -32.90 0.67
N SER A 605 -32.07 -33.58 -0.35
CA SER A 605 -32.47 -33.58 -1.78
C SER A 605 -32.09 -32.42 -2.70
N SER A 606 -31.26 -32.77 -3.69
CA SER A 606 -31.00 -32.04 -4.94
C SER A 606 -32.21 -32.14 -5.89
N PRO A 607 -32.40 -31.16 -6.79
CA PRO A 607 -32.01 -31.48 -8.16
C PRO A 607 -31.28 -30.35 -8.90
N SER A 608 -30.39 -30.79 -9.78
CA SER A 608 -29.65 -30.00 -10.76
C SER A 608 -30.56 -29.31 -11.78
N ALA A 609 -30.41 -28.00 -11.95
CA ALA A 609 -30.83 -27.29 -13.15
C ALA A 609 -29.62 -26.60 -13.79
N ARG A 610 -29.09 -27.20 -14.86
CA ARG A 610 -28.14 -26.54 -15.77
C ARG A 610 -28.93 -25.59 -16.65
N CYS A 611 -28.80 -24.27 -16.45
CA CYS A 611 -29.21 -23.29 -17.43
C CYS A 611 -28.03 -23.00 -18.37
N CYS A 612 -28.08 -23.59 -19.57
CA CYS A 612 -27.24 -23.20 -20.69
C CYS A 612 -27.73 -21.84 -21.24
N PHE A 613 -26.91 -20.80 -21.17
CA PHE A 613 -27.13 -19.56 -21.91
C PHE A 613 -26.47 -19.65 -23.29
N THR A 614 -27.28 -19.84 -24.32
CA THR A 614 -26.93 -19.61 -25.73
C THR A 614 -27.29 -18.16 -26.09
N PRO A 615 -26.40 -17.34 -26.69
CA PRO A 615 -26.76 -16.00 -27.14
C PRO A 615 -27.52 -16.09 -28.47
N TRP A 616 -28.78 -15.65 -28.47
CA TRP A 616 -29.59 -15.49 -29.68
C TRP A 616 -29.40 -14.05 -30.20
N PHE A 617 -28.71 -13.90 -31.33
CA PHE A 617 -28.63 -12.65 -32.09
C PHE A 617 -29.86 -12.55 -33.01
N GLY A 618 -30.82 -11.71 -32.64
CA GLY A 618 -31.97 -11.37 -33.49
C GLY A 618 -31.67 -10.17 -34.39
N THR A 619 -31.42 -10.41 -35.68
CA THR A 619 -31.45 -9.39 -36.73
C THR A 619 -32.89 -9.26 -37.25
N GLY A 620 -33.59 -8.19 -36.87
CA GLY A 620 -34.89 -7.83 -37.43
C GLY A 620 -34.75 -6.78 -38.53
N ARG A 621 -34.82 -7.19 -39.81
CA ARG A 621 -35.16 -6.31 -40.93
C ARG A 621 -36.69 -6.33 -41.09
N ALA A 622 -37.31 -5.17 -40.98
CA ALA A 622 -38.71 -4.96 -41.32
C ALA A 622 -38.89 -5.03 -42.85
N GLY A 623 -39.95 -5.72 -43.28
CA GLY A 623 -40.40 -5.77 -44.66
C GLY A 623 -41.90 -5.48 -44.71
N ARG A 624 -42.21 -4.37 -45.40
CA ARG A 624 -43.51 -3.77 -45.76
C ARG A 624 -44.29 -3.06 -44.66
#